data_AF-A0A8J5L6D5-F1
#
_entry.id   AF-A0A8J5L6D5-F1
#
_cell.length_a   1.000
_cell.length_b   1.000
_cell.length_c   1.000
_cell.angle_alpha   90.00
_cell.angle_beta   90.00
_cell.angle_gamma   90.00
#
_symmetry.space_group_name_H-M   'P 1'
#
loop_
_entity.id
_entity.type
_entity.pdbx_description
1 polymer ?
#
loop_
_entity_poly.entity_id
_entity_poly.type
_entity_poly.pdbx_seq_one_letter_code
_entity_poly.pdbx_strand_id
1 'polypeptide(L)'
;MKKTSTKNSSRSLCMAMACKASWRSFYALLLPLLFLLQSQAAVTATGQQQQQWSQEACAPFSCGLFHNISHPFHRTTDPPQCGDRMYELTCDGDKATISIGSTHYLITQLSYKSGTIRLRQK
;
A
#
# COMPACT_ATOMS: atom_id res chain seq x y z
N MET A 1 8.87 2.82 -67.55
CA MET A 1 10.07 2.01 -67.23
C MET A 1 9.63 0.76 -66.47
N LYS A 2 10.25 -0.39 -66.75
CA LYS A 2 9.77 -1.75 -66.42
C LYS A 2 10.45 -2.30 -65.14
N LYS A 3 9.77 -3.26 -64.50
CA LYS A 3 10.24 -4.33 -63.58
C LYS A 3 10.36 -3.92 -62.09
N THR A 4 9.96 -4.74 -61.09
CA THR A 4 9.88 -6.22 -61.01
C THR A 4 8.92 -6.69 -59.91
N SER A 5 8.35 -7.88 -60.17
CA SER A 5 7.58 -8.78 -59.29
C SER A 5 8.37 -9.31 -58.09
N THR A 6 7.72 -9.42 -56.92
CA THR A 6 7.92 -10.55 -55.99
C THR A 6 6.61 -10.88 -55.25
N LYS A 7 6.01 -12.00 -55.66
CA LYS A 7 5.19 -13.02 -54.95
C LYS A 7 5.22 -12.97 -53.39
N ASN A 8 4.23 -13.40 -52.61
CA ASN A 8 3.03 -14.19 -52.83
C ASN A 8 2.16 -14.21 -51.55
N SER A 9 0.86 -13.99 -51.73
CA SER A 9 -0.27 -14.75 -51.20
C SER A 9 -0.23 -15.30 -49.77
N SER A 10 -0.96 -14.59 -48.92
CA SER A 10 -1.89 -15.13 -47.92
C SER A 10 -2.65 -16.35 -48.42
N ARG A 11 -2.92 -17.30 -47.51
CA ARG A 11 -4.19 -18.02 -47.28
C ARG A 11 -3.87 -19.36 -46.63
N SER A 12 -4.46 -19.65 -45.47
CA SER A 12 -5.50 -20.67 -45.38
C SER A 12 -5.83 -21.00 -43.92
N LEU A 13 -7.01 -20.56 -43.50
CA LEU A 13 -7.78 -21.15 -42.41
C LEU A 13 -8.37 -22.47 -42.93
N CYS A 14 -8.05 -23.59 -42.29
CA CYS A 14 -8.89 -24.79 -42.29
C CYS A 14 -8.68 -25.54 -40.98
N MET A 15 -9.74 -25.63 -40.18
CA MET A 15 -9.86 -26.60 -39.09
C MET A 15 -10.04 -28.00 -39.67
N ALA A 16 -9.29 -28.97 -39.16
CA ALA A 16 -9.68 -30.37 -39.17
C ALA A 16 -9.20 -30.99 -37.84
N MET A 17 -10.16 -31.25 -36.95
CA MET A 17 -9.91 -31.94 -35.69
C MET A 17 -9.47 -33.37 -35.97
N ALA A 18 -8.38 -33.82 -35.33
CA ALA A 18 -8.08 -35.24 -35.21
C ALA A 18 -7.97 -35.59 -33.72
N CYS A 19 -8.95 -36.36 -33.29
CA CYS A 19 -8.98 -37.30 -32.17
C CYS A 19 -7.93 -37.15 -31.05
N LYS A 20 -8.47 -36.74 -29.89
CA LYS A 20 -8.28 -37.31 -28.55
C LYS A 20 -7.29 -38.48 -28.45
N ALA A 21 -6.55 -38.42 -27.33
CA ALA A 21 -5.94 -39.55 -26.61
C ALA A 21 -4.46 -39.84 -26.84
N SER A 22 -3.59 -38.81 -26.79
CA SER A 22 -2.28 -38.93 -26.10
C SER A 22 -1.58 -37.59 -25.88
N TRP A 23 -2.33 -36.50 -25.67
CA TRP A 23 -1.77 -35.14 -25.49
C TRP A 23 -1.76 -34.69 -24.02
N ARG A 24 -2.35 -35.49 -23.13
CA ARG A 24 -2.55 -35.11 -21.72
C ARG A 24 -1.35 -35.46 -20.85
N SER A 25 -0.57 -36.49 -21.19
CA SER A 25 0.57 -36.93 -20.36
C SER A 25 1.85 -36.12 -20.61
N PHE A 26 2.10 -35.65 -21.82
CA PHE A 26 3.25 -34.77 -22.08
C PHE A 26 3.05 -33.36 -21.51
N TYR A 27 1.82 -32.83 -21.62
CA TYR A 27 1.50 -31.50 -21.08
C TYR A 27 1.22 -31.51 -19.58
N ALA A 28 0.92 -32.65 -18.96
CA ALA A 28 0.71 -32.75 -17.51
C ALA A 28 1.97 -32.41 -16.67
N LEU A 29 3.17 -32.60 -17.22
CA LEU A 29 4.42 -32.21 -16.57
C LEU A 29 5.03 -30.92 -17.14
N LEU A 30 4.73 -30.55 -18.39
CA LEU A 30 5.20 -29.30 -18.99
C LEU A 30 4.36 -28.07 -18.59
N LEU A 31 3.06 -28.22 -18.32
CA LEU A 31 2.17 -27.15 -17.86
C LEU A 31 2.53 -26.59 -16.45
N PRO A 32 2.83 -27.40 -15.41
CA PRO A 32 3.21 -26.85 -14.11
C PRO A 32 4.54 -26.08 -14.17
N LEU A 33 5.48 -26.48 -15.05
CA LEU A 33 6.73 -25.75 -15.28
C LEU A 33 6.50 -24.38 -15.93
N LEU A 34 5.56 -24.30 -16.88
CA LEU A 34 5.18 -23.04 -17.53
C LEU A 34 4.40 -22.10 -16.58
N PHE A 35 3.62 -22.67 -15.65
CA PHE A 35 2.85 -21.93 -14.64
C PHE A 35 3.76 -21.28 -13.58
N LEU A 36 4.86 -21.94 -13.20
CA LEU A 36 5.87 -21.38 -12.30
C LEU A 36 6.60 -20.17 -12.92
N LEU A 37 6.81 -20.17 -14.24
CA LEU A 37 7.47 -19.07 -14.95
C LEU A 37 6.58 -17.81 -15.10
N GLN A 38 5.26 -17.92 -14.94
CA GLN A 38 4.31 -16.80 -14.97
C GLN A 38 4.05 -16.17 -13.58
N SER A 39 4.70 -16.69 -12.52
CA SER A 39 4.51 -16.18 -11.15
C SER A 39 5.29 -14.88 -10.85
N GLN A 40 6.15 -14.42 -11.76
CA GLN A 40 6.60 -13.03 -11.75
C GLN A 40 5.72 -12.21 -12.67
N ALA A 41 4.42 -12.14 -12.32
CA ALA A 41 3.74 -10.89 -12.53
C ALA A 41 4.58 -9.88 -11.78
N ALA A 42 5.35 -9.10 -12.55
CA ALA A 42 5.98 -7.91 -12.06
C ALA A 42 4.92 -7.25 -11.17
N VAL A 43 5.20 -7.20 -9.87
CA VAL A 43 4.73 -6.10 -9.07
C VAL A 43 5.35 -4.93 -9.82
N THR A 44 4.64 -4.45 -10.86
CA THR A 44 4.80 -3.11 -11.37
C THR A 44 4.79 -2.36 -10.09
N ALA A 45 5.96 -1.83 -9.74
CA ALA A 45 6.08 -0.98 -8.59
C ALA A 45 4.89 -0.04 -8.73
N THR A 46 3.87 -0.25 -7.89
CA THR A 46 3.25 0.87 -7.24
C THR A 46 4.46 1.48 -6.61
N GLY A 47 5.15 2.37 -7.37
CA GLY A 47 6.34 3.04 -6.93
C GLY A 47 5.93 3.51 -5.57
N GLN A 48 6.59 2.98 -4.53
CA GLN A 48 6.02 2.93 -3.20
C GLN A 48 5.36 4.26 -2.96
N GLN A 49 4.04 4.30 -3.02
CA GLN A 49 3.33 5.41 -2.43
C GLN A 49 3.36 5.02 -0.96
N GLN A 50 4.57 5.00 -0.39
CA GLN A 50 4.83 5.58 0.91
C GLN A 50 3.98 6.84 0.84
N GLN A 51 2.83 6.79 1.52
CA GLN A 51 2.01 7.95 1.74
C GLN A 51 2.94 8.89 2.50
N GLN A 52 3.68 9.69 1.75
CA GLN A 52 4.40 10.84 2.23
C GLN A 52 3.27 11.80 2.57
N TRP A 53 2.64 11.56 3.74
CA TRP A 53 1.84 12.56 4.42
C TRP A 53 2.81 13.68 4.66
N SER A 54 2.81 14.62 3.71
CA SER A 54 3.59 15.81 3.88
C SER A 54 3.12 16.43 5.19
N GLN A 55 4.07 16.89 5.99
CA GLN A 55 3.79 17.58 7.25
C GLN A 55 2.87 18.81 7.07
N GLU A 56 2.47 19.10 5.84
CA GLU A 56 1.52 20.14 5.42
C GLU A 56 0.06 19.80 5.69
N ALA A 57 -0.31 18.55 6.02
CA ALA A 57 -1.73 18.20 6.26
C ALA A 57 -2.32 18.92 7.48
N CYS A 58 -1.49 19.23 8.50
CA CYS A 58 -1.85 20.04 9.66
C CYS A 58 -0.61 20.76 10.20
N ALA A 59 -0.80 22.00 10.64
CA ALA A 59 0.23 22.66 11.43
C ALA A 59 0.50 21.83 12.71
N PRO A 60 1.77 21.57 13.05
CA PRO A 60 2.08 20.89 14.29
C PRO A 60 1.60 21.73 15.48
N PHE A 61 1.15 21.05 16.53
CA PHE A 61 0.55 21.70 17.70
C PHE A 61 1.28 21.32 18.99
N SER A 62 0.97 22.02 20.07
CA SER A 62 1.45 21.67 21.41
C SER A 62 0.30 21.11 22.25
N CYS A 63 0.61 20.15 23.11
CA CYS A 63 -0.33 19.53 24.03
C CYS A 63 0.37 19.15 25.34
N GLY A 64 -0.02 19.79 26.43
CA GLY A 64 0.66 19.65 27.72
C GLY A 64 2.15 19.97 27.61
N LEU A 65 2.98 19.06 28.10
CA LEU A 65 4.45 19.19 28.06
C LEU A 65 5.06 18.86 26.69
N PHE A 66 4.28 18.38 25.72
CA PHE A 66 4.77 17.99 24.41
C PHE A 66 4.51 19.10 23.40
N HIS A 67 5.55 19.47 22.65
CA HIS A 67 5.51 20.49 21.62
C HIS A 67 5.75 19.87 20.25
N ASN A 68 5.29 20.56 19.21
CA ASN A 68 5.50 20.17 17.82
C ASN A 68 4.95 18.75 17.50
N ILE A 69 3.80 18.43 18.08
CA ILE A 69 3.06 17.20 17.81
C ILE A 69 2.47 17.31 16.41
N SER A 70 2.83 16.35 15.56
CA SER A 70 2.35 16.22 14.18
C SER A 70 1.66 14.87 13.97
N HIS A 71 1.30 14.56 12.71
CA HIS A 71 0.82 13.25 12.29
C HIS A 71 1.60 12.11 12.99
N PRO A 72 0.92 11.04 13.47
CA PRO A 72 -0.47 10.65 13.21
C PRO A 72 -1.53 11.23 14.16
N PHE A 73 -1.15 11.98 15.18
CA PHE A 73 -2.10 12.39 16.22
C PHE A 73 -3.15 13.37 15.69
N HIS A 74 -4.42 13.10 16.00
CA HIS A 74 -5.55 13.99 15.72
C HIS A 74 -5.99 14.65 17.02
N ARG A 75 -6.20 15.97 17.01
CA ARG A 75 -6.76 16.67 18.18
C ARG A 75 -8.27 16.80 18.00
N THR A 76 -9.05 16.65 19.06
CA THR A 76 -10.52 16.69 19.00
C THR A 76 -11.09 17.97 18.36
N THR A 77 -10.36 19.08 18.42
CA THR A 77 -10.73 20.37 17.79
C THR A 77 -10.35 20.49 16.32
N ASP A 78 -9.50 19.60 15.81
CA ASP A 78 -8.96 19.68 14.47
C ASP A 78 -9.91 19.05 13.43
N PRO A 79 -9.91 19.54 12.18
CA PRO A 79 -10.76 19.00 11.12
C PRO A 79 -10.54 17.50 10.86
N PRO A 80 -11.50 16.81 10.22
CA PRO A 80 -11.39 15.40 9.83
C PRO A 80 -10.15 15.04 9.02
N GLN A 81 -9.67 15.98 8.20
CA GLN A 81 -8.50 15.78 7.34
C GLN A 81 -7.18 15.78 8.12
N CYS A 82 -7.23 16.09 9.43
CA CYS A 82 -6.05 16.30 10.23
C CYS A 82 -5.67 15.09 11.09
N GLY A 83 -4.55 14.46 10.78
CA GLY A 83 -4.10 13.26 11.50
C GLY A 83 -5.03 12.07 11.31
N ASP A 84 -4.95 11.11 12.22
CA ASP A 84 -5.75 9.88 12.21
C ASP A 84 -6.64 9.83 13.47
N ARG A 85 -7.95 9.68 13.24
CA ARG A 85 -8.97 9.65 14.31
C ARG A 85 -8.80 8.49 15.28
N MET A 86 -8.08 7.44 14.90
CA MET A 86 -7.75 6.32 15.79
C MET A 86 -6.74 6.71 16.87
N TYR A 87 -6.03 7.82 16.69
CA TYR A 87 -5.04 8.36 17.61
C TYR A 87 -5.46 9.75 18.09
N GLU A 88 -6.69 9.85 18.58
CA GLU A 88 -7.24 11.11 19.10
C GLU A 88 -6.53 11.50 20.40
N LEU A 89 -6.13 12.76 20.49
CA LEU A 89 -5.28 13.29 21.56
C LEU A 89 -5.97 14.48 22.23
N THR A 90 -6.10 14.40 23.55
CA THR A 90 -6.75 15.41 24.39
C THR A 90 -5.76 15.98 25.39
N CYS A 91 -5.78 17.30 25.56
CA CYS A 91 -4.89 18.04 26.45
C CYS A 91 -5.66 18.54 27.66
N ASP A 92 -5.16 18.27 28.87
CA ASP A 92 -5.70 18.79 30.12
C ASP A 92 -4.55 19.38 30.94
N GLY A 93 -4.38 20.71 30.82
CA GLY A 93 -3.20 21.41 31.33
C GLY A 93 -1.91 20.80 30.77
N ASP A 94 -1.03 20.34 31.66
CA ASP A 94 0.26 19.73 31.33
C ASP A 94 0.17 18.26 30.88
N LYS A 95 -1.02 17.65 30.93
CA LYS A 95 -1.23 16.24 30.63
C LYS A 95 -1.75 16.06 29.20
N ALA A 96 -1.11 15.15 28.46
CA ALA A 96 -1.57 14.68 27.17
C ALA A 96 -2.14 13.27 27.31
N THR A 97 -3.39 13.07 26.88
CA THR A 97 -4.08 11.77 26.89
C THR A 97 -4.38 11.36 25.46
N ILE A 98 -4.06 10.12 25.09
CA ILE A 98 -4.44 9.52 23.81
C ILE A 98 -5.57 8.53 24.02
N SER A 99 -6.55 8.56 23.12
CA SER A 99 -7.68 7.64 23.07
C SER A 99 -7.42 6.62 21.98
N ILE A 100 -7.27 5.35 22.38
CA ILE A 100 -7.08 4.23 21.45
C ILE A 100 -8.29 3.31 21.62
N GLY A 101 -9.20 3.35 20.64
CA GLY A 101 -10.51 2.69 20.76
C GLY A 101 -11.31 3.29 21.92
N SER A 102 -11.69 2.47 22.90
CA SER A 102 -12.42 2.90 24.10
C SER A 102 -11.53 3.18 25.31
N THR A 103 -10.22 3.01 25.18
CA THR A 103 -9.28 3.15 26.32
C THR A 103 -8.47 4.43 26.19
N HIS A 104 -8.31 5.12 27.32
CA HIS A 104 -7.55 6.36 27.40
C HIS A 104 -6.22 6.11 28.11
N TYR A 105 -5.13 6.58 27.51
CA TYR A 105 -3.78 6.45 28.03
C TYR A 105 -3.13 7.81 28.18
N LEU A 106 -2.44 8.03 29.30
CA LEU A 106 -1.59 9.19 29.49
C LEU A 106 -0.28 8.99 28.72
N ILE A 107 0.12 9.99 27.93
CA ILE A 107 1.42 10.00 27.28
C ILE A 107 2.46 10.46 28.30
N THR A 108 3.45 9.61 28.55
CA THR A 108 4.56 9.90 29.48
C THR A 108 5.85 10.26 28.76
N GLN A 109 6.01 9.80 27.52
CA GLN A 109 7.15 10.14 26.68
C GLN A 109 6.71 10.10 25.22
N LEU A 110 7.14 11.11 24.45
CA LEU A 110 6.98 11.19 23.01
C LEU A 110 8.29 11.65 22.39
N SER A 111 8.88 10.84 21.51
CA SER A 111 10.12 11.15 20.83
C SER A 111 10.01 10.80 19.36
N TYR A 112 9.94 11.83 18.50
CA TYR A 112 9.97 11.65 17.05
C TYR A 112 11.32 11.12 16.56
N LYS A 113 12.43 11.53 17.20
CA LYS A 113 13.79 11.10 16.83
C LYS A 113 13.98 9.59 16.97
N SER A 114 13.41 8.99 18.01
CA SER A 114 13.51 7.56 18.28
C SER A 114 12.24 6.78 17.91
N GLY A 115 11.22 7.46 17.36
CA GLY A 115 9.91 6.87 17.05
C GLY A 115 9.24 6.21 18.27
N THR A 116 9.47 6.74 19.48
CA THR A 116 9.04 6.09 20.72
C THR A 116 7.90 6.87 21.38
N ILE A 117 6.81 6.17 21.68
CA ILE A 117 5.73 6.67 22.55
C ILE A 117 5.61 5.75 23.78
N ARG A 118 5.57 6.34 24.98
CA ARG A 118 5.33 5.60 26.23
C ARG A 118 4.01 6.00 26.83
N LEU A 119 3.16 5.01 27.08
CA LEU A 119 1.81 5.17 27.59
C LEU A 119 1.71 4.67 29.02
N ARG A 120 0.88 5.33 29.82
CA ARG A 120 0.43 4.87 31.14
C ARG A 120 -1.08 4.80 31.13
N GLN A 121 -1.66 3.70 31.62
CA GLN A 121 -3.10 3.57 31.76
C GLN A 121 -3.63 4.62 32.76
N LYS A 122 -4.68 5.33 32.38
CA LYS A 122 -5.38 6.32 33.22
C LYS A 122 -6.45 5.64 34.06
#